data_AF-A0A3C0FWK9-F1
#
_entry.id   AF-A0A3C0FWK9-F1
#
_cell.length_a   1.000
_cell.length_b   1.000
_cell.length_c   1.000
_cell.angle_alpha   90.00
_cell.angle_beta   90.00
_cell.angle_gamma   90.00
#
_symmetry.space_group_name_H-M   'P 1'
#
loop_
_entity.id
_entity.type
_entity.pdbx_description
1 polymer ?
#
loop_
_entity_poly.entity_id
_entity_poly.type
_entity_poly.pdbx_seq_one_letter_code
_entity_poly.pdbx_strand_id
1 'polypeptide(L)' 'FLLPHLGSATVETRNAMGFRALDNIDAYVAGKDVPFTV' A
#
# COMPACT_ATOMS: atom_id res chain seq x y z
N PHE A 1 -9.91 13.87 23.64
CA PHE A 1 -10.51 13.59 22.31
C PHE A 1 -9.92 12.29 21.79
N LEU A 2 -10.72 11.42 21.16
CA LEU A 2 -10.23 10.16 20.56
C LEU A 2 -10.08 10.34 19.05
N LEU A 3 -8.97 9.83 18.49
CA LEU A 3 -8.66 9.88 17.06
C LEU A 3 -8.60 8.45 16.50
N PRO A 4 -9.75 7.82 16.21
CA PRO A 4 -9.80 6.43 15.79
C PRO A 4 -9.06 6.22 14.46
N HIS A 5 -8.08 5.32 14.45
CA HIS A 5 -7.35 4.85 13.26
C HIS A 5 -6.64 5.94 12.41
N LEU A 6 -6.33 7.11 12.99
CA LEU A 6 -5.63 8.18 12.27
C LEU A 6 -4.10 7.98 12.18
N GLY A 7 -3.56 6.94 12.82
CA GLY A 7 -2.11 6.72 12.93
C GLY A 7 -1.37 6.58 11.59
N SER A 8 -2.05 6.20 10.51
CA SER A 8 -1.49 6.06 9.16
C SER A 8 -1.78 7.25 8.23
N ALA A 9 -2.44 8.30 8.72
CA ALA A 9 -2.88 9.44 7.92
C ALA A 9 -1.78 10.50 7.70
N THR A 10 -0.53 10.08 7.54
CA THR A 10 0.59 10.93 7.11
C THR A 10 0.82 10.79 5.60
N VAL A 11 1.48 11.77 4.98
CA VAL A 11 1.82 11.71 3.56
C VAL A 11 2.76 10.53 3.29
N GLU A 12 3.73 10.33 4.16
CA GLU A 12 4.77 9.31 4.06
C GLU A 12 4.15 7.91 4.13
N THR A 13 3.29 7.65 5.12
CA THR A 13 2.67 6.34 5.28
C THR A 13 1.68 6.05 4.15
N ARG A 14 0.91 7.04 3.70
CA ARG A 14 0.00 6.88 2.56
C ARG A 14 0.73 6.61 1.25
N ASN A 15 1.82 7.32 0.96
CA ASN A 15 2.64 7.08 -0.22
C ASN A 15 3.25 5.67 -0.18
N ALA A 16 3.82 5.26 0.96
CA ALA A 16 4.41 3.93 1.10
C ALA A 16 3.37 2.80 0.89
N MET A 17 2.18 2.92 1.48
CA MET A 17 1.10 1.96 1.27
C MET A 17 0.60 1.95 -0.18
N GLY A 18 0.46 3.14 -0.79
CA GLY A 18 0.04 3.31 -2.18
C GLY A 18 1.00 2.68 -3.17
N PHE A 19 2.31 2.91 -3.02
CA PHE A 19 3.31 2.30 -3.88
C PHE A 19 3.33 0.77 -3.77
N ARG A 20 3.20 0.21 -2.56
CA ARG A 20 3.06 -1.26 -2.42
C ARG A 20 1.85 -1.82 -3.17
N ALA A 21 0.72 -1.11 -3.13
CA ALA A 21 -0.47 -1.52 -3.87
C ALA A 21 -0.25 -1.44 -5.39
N LEU A 22 0.43 -0.38 -5.86
CA LEU A 22 0.78 -0.23 -7.27
C LEU A 22 1.77 -1.31 -7.74
N ASP A 23 2.80 -1.61 -6.95
CA ASP A 23 3.79 -2.66 -7.26
C ASP A 23 3.09 -4.03 -7.43
N ASN A 24 2.11 -4.32 -6.58
CA ASN A 24 1.31 -5.53 -6.70
C ASN A 24 0.48 -5.58 -7.99
N ILE A 25 -0.16 -4.46 -8.33
CA ILE A 25 -0.97 -4.34 -9.55
C ILE A 25 -0.07 -4.51 -10.79
N ASP A 26 1.07 -3.83 -10.82
CA ASP A 26 2.03 -3.91 -11.93
C ASP A 26 2.56 -5.34 -12.10
N ALA A 27 2.98 -5.99 -11.01
CA ALA A 27 3.44 -7.38 -11.03
C ALA A 27 2.37 -8.34 -11.57
N TYR A 28 1.13 -8.21 -11.09
CA TYR A 28 0.01 -9.06 -11.54
C TYR A 28 -0.29 -8.88 -13.02
N VAL A 29 -0.39 -7.64 -13.51
CA VAL A 29 -0.66 -7.35 -14.92
C VAL A 29 0.48 -7.82 -15.82
N ALA A 30 1.72 -7.79 -15.33
CA ALA A 30 2.89 -8.32 -16.02
C ALA A 30 3.00 -9.87 -16.00
N GLY A 31 2.07 -10.58 -15.35
CA GLY A 31 2.11 -12.04 -15.20
C GLY A 31 3.26 -12.52 -14.31
N LYS A 32 3.75 -11.65 -13.41
CA LYS A 32 4.80 -11.95 -12.42
C LYS A 32 4.19 -12.26 -11.06
N ASP A 33 5.00 -12.86 -10.19
CA ASP A 33 4.62 -13.05 -8.80
C ASP A 33 4.46 -11.70 -8.08
N VAL A 34 3.39 -11.59 -7.31
CA VAL A 34 3.02 -10.37 -6.58
C VAL A 34 3.92 -10.22 -5.34
N PRO A 35 4.62 -9.10 -5.16
CA PRO A 35 5.63 -8.96 -4.10
C PRO A 35 5.05 -8.87 -2.68
N PHE A 36 3.82 -8.36 -2.50
CA PHE A 36 3.15 -8.26 -1.20
C PHE A 36 1.84 -9.07 -1.19
N THR A 37 1.93 -10.38 -1.02
CA THR A 37 0.76 -11.28 -0.91
C THR A 37 0.09 -11.17 0.46
N VAL A 38 -1.21 -11.50 0.53
CA VAL A 38 -1.99 -11.60 1.78
C VAL A 38 -1.96 -13.01 2.34
#